data_AF-A0A1F4FWL1-F1
#
_entry.id   AF-A0A1F4FWL1-F1
#
_cell.length_a   1.000
_cell.length_b   1.000
_cell.length_c   1.000
_cell.angle_alpha   90.00
_cell.angle_beta   90.00
_cell.angle_gamma   90.00
#
_symmetry.space_group_name_H-M   'P 1'
#
loop_
_entity.id
_entity.type
_entity.pdbx_description
1 polymer ?
#
loop_
_entity_poly.entity_id
_entity_poly.type
_entity_poly.pdbx_seq_one_letter_code
_entity_poly.pdbx_strand_id
1 'polypeptide(L)'
;MGKYDIIATPIPHSAHMLRYTVFVDGKRIGAMASMPGESDCRFLEKPPVVPPLVPWQSTYRPGRPKKGAPPRANEALQPPREELPHGMVFPQSTDER
;
A
#
# COMPACT_ATOMS: atom_id res chain seq x y z
N MET A 1 -14.62 29.35 19.78
CA MET A 1 -14.07 27.99 20.02
C MET A 1 -12.55 28.15 20.07
N GLY A 2 -11.94 28.02 21.25
CA GLY A 2 -10.49 28.20 21.42
C GLY A 2 -9.68 27.02 20.88
N LYS A 3 -8.39 27.23 20.61
CA LYS A 3 -7.49 26.15 20.17
C LYS A 3 -7.14 25.27 21.38
N TYR A 4 -7.40 23.97 21.26
CA TYR A 4 -7.04 22.99 22.26
C TYR A 4 -5.67 22.39 21.95
N ASP A 5 -4.77 22.37 22.93
CA ASP A 5 -3.52 21.63 22.85
C ASP A 5 -3.67 20.35 23.70
N ILE A 6 -3.45 19.20 23.09
CA ILE A 6 -3.60 17.89 23.74
C ILE A 6 -2.22 17.23 23.83
N ILE A 7 -1.73 17.02 25.05
CA ILE A 7 -0.45 16.36 25.32
C ILE A 7 -0.72 14.95 25.82
N ALA A 8 -0.24 13.93 25.09
CA ALA A 8 -0.29 12.54 25.51
C ALA A 8 1.03 12.14 26.19
N THR A 9 0.97 11.66 27.43
CA THR A 9 2.14 11.20 28.19
C THR A 9 1.98 9.73 28.58
N PRO A 10 2.97 8.86 28.36
CA PRO A 10 2.89 7.48 28.82
C PRO A 10 2.80 7.40 30.34
N ILE A 11 1.96 6.50 30.85
CA ILE A 11 1.88 6.24 32.29
C ILE A 11 3.06 5.34 32.69
N PRO A 12 3.82 5.68 33.74
CA PRO A 12 4.92 4.85 34.21
C PRO A 12 4.44 3.42 34.47
N HIS A 13 5.22 2.43 34.03
CA HIS A 13 4.92 0.99 34.16
C HIS A 13 3.75 0.47 33.30
N SER A 14 3.22 1.29 32.38
CA SER A 14 2.23 0.84 31.40
C SER A 14 2.73 1.09 29.98
N ALA A 15 2.82 0.03 29.17
CA ALA A 15 3.27 0.13 27.79
C ALA A 15 2.20 0.74 26.86
N HIS A 16 0.92 0.69 27.25
CA HIS A 16 -0.21 1.02 26.36
C HIS A 16 -1.12 2.13 26.90
N MET A 17 -0.94 2.57 28.15
CA MET A 17 -1.76 3.64 28.72
C MET A 17 -1.10 5.01 28.54
N LEU A 18 -1.91 5.96 28.05
CA LEU A 18 -1.53 7.34 27.84
C LEU A 18 -2.42 8.23 28.71
N ARG A 19 -1.80 9.22 29.35
CA ARG A 19 -2.47 10.31 30.04
C ARG A 19 -2.54 11.51 29.10
N TYR A 20 -3.75 11.82 28.65
CA TYR A 20 -4.06 12.98 27.83
C TYR A 20 -4.33 14.18 28.72
N THR A 21 -3.55 15.23 28.58
CA THR A 21 -3.77 16.52 29.27
C THR A 21 -4.22 17.54 28.24
N VAL A 22 -5.35 18.18 28.50
CA VAL A 22 -5.96 19.16 27.59
C VAL A 22 -5.71 20.57 28.11
N PHE A 23 -5.17 21.42 27.25
CA PHE A 23 -4.90 22.82 27.49
C PHE A 23 -5.71 23.69 26.52
N VAL A 24 -6.12 24.86 26.97
CA VAL A 24 -6.64 25.94 26.13
C VAL A 24 -5.93 27.21 26.53
N ASP A 25 -5.33 27.90 25.57
CA ASP A 25 -4.54 29.12 25.79
C ASP A 25 -3.49 28.95 26.89
N GLY A 26 -2.82 27.79 26.93
CA GLY A 26 -1.81 27.45 27.93
C GLY A 26 -2.35 27.06 29.32
N LYS A 27 -3.66 27.18 29.56
CA LYS A 27 -4.30 26.76 30.83
C LYS A 27 -4.81 25.33 30.74
N ARG A 28 -4.40 24.48 31.69
CA ARG A 28 -4.90 23.11 31.80
C ARG A 28 -6.39 23.13 32.18
N ILE A 29 -7.22 22.48 31.35
CA ILE A 29 -8.66 22.36 31.58
C ILE A 29 -9.02 20.97 32.11
N GLY A 30 -8.30 19.93 31.69
CA GLY A 30 -8.64 18.56 32.09
C GLY A 30 -7.51 17.57 31.86
N ALA A 31 -7.68 16.38 32.42
CA ALA A 31 -6.85 15.23 32.11
C ALA A 31 -7.72 13.96 32.05
N MET A 32 -7.41 13.10 31.09
CA MET A 32 -8.02 11.79 30.91
C MET A 32 -6.90 10.75 30.82
N ALA A 33 -7.09 9.57 31.41
CA ALA A 33 -6.19 8.43 31.22
C ALA A 33 -6.89 7.42 30.30
N SER A 34 -6.21 6.92 29.28
CA SER A 34 -6.72 5.78 28.50
C SER A 34 -6.60 4.49 29.31
N MET A 35 -7.58 3.61 29.16
CA MET A 35 -7.48 2.22 29.57
C MET A 35 -7.19 1.35 28.34
N PRO A 36 -6.37 0.30 28.47
CA PRO A 36 -6.20 -0.67 27.39
C PRO A 36 -7.52 -1.39 27.16
N GLY A 37 -7.89 -1.56 25.90
CA GLY A 37 -9.07 -2.33 25.51
C GLY A 37 -8.80 -3.84 25.51
N GLU A 38 -9.84 -4.65 25.32
CA GLU A 38 -9.68 -6.11 25.17
C GLU A 38 -8.75 -6.46 23.99
N SER A 39 -8.77 -5.66 22.93
CA SER A 39 -7.86 -5.81 21.78
C SER A 39 -6.39 -5.70 22.18
N ASP A 40 -6.06 -4.78 23.09
CA ASP A 40 -4.68 -4.55 23.54
C ASP A 40 -4.21 -5.73 24.39
N CYS A 41 -5.08 -6.27 25.24
CA CYS A 41 -4.80 -7.48 26.02
C CYS A 41 -4.58 -8.69 25.09
N ARG A 42 -5.45 -8.90 24.10
CA ARG A 42 -5.31 -9.98 23.13
C ARG A 42 -4.02 -9.85 22.32
N PHE A 43 -3.62 -8.64 21.97
CA PHE A 43 -2.37 -8.40 21.26
C PHE A 43 -1.14 -8.75 22.12
N LEU A 44 -1.18 -8.45 23.42
CA LEU A 44 -0.12 -8.80 24.37
C LEU A 44 -0.04 -10.30 24.63
N GLU A 45 -1.17 -10.96 24.81
CA GLU A 45 -1.24 -12.40 25.09
C GLU A 45 -0.91 -13.25 23.86
N LYS A 46 -1.41 -12.84 22.69
CA LYS A 46 -1.27 -13.56 21.43
C LYS A 46 -0.99 -12.56 20.31
N PRO A 47 0.27 -12.10 20.16
CA PRO A 47 0.61 -11.17 19.10
C PRO A 47 0.25 -11.79 17.74
N PRO A 48 -0.37 -11.02 16.83
CA PRO A 48 -0.69 -11.52 15.50
C PRO A 48 0.60 -11.90 14.77
N VAL A 49 0.57 -13.01 14.03
CA VAL A 49 1.71 -13.45 13.24
C VAL A 49 1.98 -12.41 12.16
N VAL A 50 3.12 -11.74 12.26
CA VAL A 50 3.58 -10.82 11.21
C VAL A 50 3.91 -11.68 9.99
N PRO A 51 3.27 -11.45 8.83
CA PRO A 51 3.61 -12.19 7.62
C PRO A 51 5.10 -11.95 7.30
N PRO A 52 5.82 -12.97 6.81
CA PRO A 52 7.22 -12.81 6.47
C PRO A 52 7.39 -11.67 5.47
N LEU A 53 8.41 -10.83 5.68
CA LEU A 53 8.76 -9.76 4.76
C LEU A 53 9.12 -10.41 3.41
N VAL A 54 8.18 -10.39 2.48
CA VAL A 54 8.45 -10.83 1.10
C VAL A 54 9.33 -9.74 0.48
N PRO A 55 10.60 -10.02 0.16
CA PRO A 55 11.43 -9.05 -0.50
C PRO A 55 10.75 -8.65 -1.81
N TRP A 56 10.56 -7.35 -2.01
CA TRP A 56 9.97 -6.83 -3.23
C TRP A 56 10.87 -7.18 -4.41
N GLN A 57 10.52 -8.22 -5.16
CA GLN A 57 11.22 -8.58 -6.38
C GLN A 57 10.64 -7.77 -7.53
N SER A 58 11.36 -6.73 -7.95
CA SER A 58 11.10 -6.09 -9.23
C SER A 58 11.66 -6.98 -10.34
N THR A 59 10.89 -8.01 -10.73
CA THR A 59 11.27 -8.86 -11.85
C THR A 59 11.18 -8.06 -13.14
N TYR A 60 12.32 -7.86 -13.78
CA TYR A 60 12.41 -7.23 -15.08
C TYR A 60 11.66 -8.08 -16.12
N ARG A 61 10.50 -7.61 -16.58
CA ARG A 61 9.80 -8.26 -17.69
C ARG A 61 10.56 -7.96 -19.00
N PRO A 62 10.92 -8.98 -19.79
CA PRO A 62 11.47 -8.77 -21.13
C PRO A 62 10.52 -7.89 -21.94
N GLY A 63 10.97 -6.69 -22.33
CA GLY A 63 10.18 -5.70 -23.07
C GLY A 63 9.97 -4.36 -22.37
N ARG A 64 10.12 -4.27 -21.04
CA ARG A 64 10.11 -2.98 -20.33
C ARG A 64 11.54 -2.40 -20.36
N PRO A 65 11.81 -1.16 -20.79
CA PRO A 65 13.15 -0.58 -20.63
C PRO A 65 13.54 -0.52 -19.15
N LYS A 66 14.78 -0.88 -18.79
CA LYS A 66 15.28 -0.71 -17.42
C LYS A 66 15.22 0.77 -17.05
N LYS A 67 14.98 1.09 -15.78
CA LYS A 67 14.98 2.50 -15.32
C LYS A 67 16.37 3.10 -15.58
N GLY A 68 16.46 4.09 -16.47
CA GLY A 68 17.72 4.68 -16.95
C GLY A 68 18.23 4.13 -18.29
N ALA A 69 17.53 3.21 -18.94
CA ALA A 69 17.85 2.81 -20.31
C ALA A 69 17.59 3.98 -21.27
N PRO A 70 18.45 4.21 -22.28
CA PRO A 70 18.21 5.22 -23.30
C PRO A 70 16.86 4.94 -23.97
N PRO A 71 16.06 5.97 -24.30
CA PRO A 71 14.85 5.78 -25.10
C PRO A 71 15.25 5.02 -26.36
N ARG A 72 14.54 3.92 -26.69
CA ARG A 72 14.79 3.19 -27.93
C ARG A 72 14.65 4.19 -29.07
N ALA A 73 15.77 4.56 -29.68
CA ALA A 73 15.78 5.31 -30.92
C ALA A 73 15.07 4.44 -31.95
N ASN A 74 13.97 4.97 -32.52
CA ASN A 74 13.23 4.48 -33.67
C ASN A 74 13.88 3.28 -34.39
N GLU A 75 13.58 2.07 -33.93
CA GLU A 75 13.57 0.95 -34.87
C GLU A 75 12.28 1.11 -35.67
N ALA A 76 12.44 1.32 -36.97
CA ALA A 76 11.34 1.37 -37.92
C ALA A 76 10.44 0.15 -37.69
N LEU A 77 9.12 0.39 -37.65
CA LEU A 77 8.08 -0.64 -37.60
C LEU A 77 8.43 -1.72 -38.63
N GLN A 78 8.82 -2.90 -38.16
CA GLN A 78 8.86 -4.06 -39.04
C GLN A 78 7.44 -4.25 -39.56
N PRO A 79 7.25 -4.45 -40.88
CA PRO A 79 5.92 -4.68 -41.43
C PRO A 79 5.31 -5.90 -40.74
N PRO A 80 3.98 -5.89 -40.49
CA PRO A 80 3.31 -6.99 -39.80
C PRO A 80 3.58 -8.28 -40.56
N ARG A 81 4.16 -9.26 -39.87
CA ARG A 81 4.36 -10.60 -40.43
C ARG A 81 2.98 -11.26 -40.48
N GLU A 82 2.31 -11.16 -41.63
CA GLU A 82 1.08 -11.91 -41.95
C GLU A 82 1.43 -13.38 -42.20
N GLU A 83 1.93 -14.07 -41.18
CA GLU A 83 2.01 -15.53 -41.19
C GLU A 83 1.19 -16.03 -40.00
N LEU A 84 -0.08 -16.33 -40.29
CA LEU A 84 -0.93 -17.10 -39.39
C LEU A 84 -0.29 -18.49 -39.18
N PRO A 85 -0.24 -19.02 -37.95
CA PRO A 85 0.22 -20.38 -37.72
C PRO A 85 -0.61 -21.37 -38.55
N HIS A 86 0.08 -22.30 -39.21
CA HIS A 86 -0.54 -23.27 -40.11
C HIS A 86 -1.68 -24.02 -39.40
N GLY A 87 -2.91 -23.85 -39.90
CA GLY A 87 -4.06 -24.66 -39.49
C GLY A 87 -5.34 -23.94 -39.09
N MET A 88 -5.43 -22.60 -39.15
CA MET A 88 -6.71 -21.91 -38.91
C MET A 88 -7.38 -21.48 -40.22
N VAL A 89 -8.46 -22.18 -40.58
CA VAL A 89 -9.38 -21.80 -41.65
C VAL A 89 -10.45 -20.89 -41.03
N PHE A 90 -10.56 -19.65 -41.51
CA PHE A 90 -11.68 -18.78 -41.16
C PHE A 90 -12.92 -19.15 -41.99
N PRO A 91 -14.12 -19.17 -41.40
CA PRO A 91 -15.34 -19.39 -42.17
C PRO A 91 -15.56 -18.21 -43.13
N GLN A 92 -15.75 -18.52 -44.42
CA GLN A 92 -16.14 -17.53 -45.42
C GLN A 92 -17.60 -17.12 -45.15
N SER A 93 -17.84 -15.84 -44.89
CA SER A 93 -19.17 -15.27 -44.90
C SER A 93 -19.64 -15.16 -46.34
N THR A 94 -20.55 -16.04 -46.76
CA THR A 94 -21.34 -15.86 -47.98
C THR A 94 -22.34 -14.73 -47.74
N ASP A 95 -21.93 -13.51 -48.13
CA ASP A 95 -22.85 -12.42 -48.37
C ASP A 95 -23.29 -12.56 -49.84
N GLU A 96 -24.39 -13.29 -50.07
CA GLU A 96 -25.15 -13.21 -51.32
C GLU A 96 -26.17 -12.09 -51.20
N ARG A 97 -26.04 -11.19 -52.18
CA ARG A 97 -26.83 -10.04 -52.57
C ARG A 97 -28.35 -10.26 -52.65
#